data_AF-A0A2S6HAM7-F1
#
_entry.id   AF-A0A2S6HAM7-F1
#
_cell.length_a   1.000
_cell.length_b   1.000
_cell.length_c   1.000
_cell.angle_alpha   90.00
_cell.angle_beta   90.00
_cell.angle_gamma   90.00
#
_symmetry.space_group_name_H-M   'P 1'
#
loop_
_entity.id
_entity.type
_entity.pdbx_description
1 polymer ?
#
loop_
_entity_poly.entity_id
_entity_poly.type
_entity_poly.pdbx_seq_one_letter_code
_entity_poly.pdbx_strand_id
1 'polypeptide(L)'
;MSYKLNLNKSKMYALMCAVNTDLPQLHKCDFSHHSFRYWMSYQHPVTGDYIHVTVTPVLGDTIICFRNESEGTDYLIKHFSIQYLMDHGMLREVSA
;
A
#
# COMPACT_ATOMS: atom_id res chain seq x y z
N MET A 1 -20.30 -12.54 -5.84
CA MET A 1 -19.47 -12.43 -4.64
C MET A 1 -18.74 -11.10 -4.69
N SER A 2 -18.81 -10.33 -3.60
CA SER A 2 -18.14 -9.04 -3.49
C SER A 2 -16.91 -9.17 -2.59
N TYR A 3 -15.81 -8.51 -2.94
CA TYR A 3 -14.58 -8.53 -2.16
C TYR A 3 -14.24 -7.12 -1.67
N LYS A 4 -13.70 -7.04 -0.45
CA LYS A 4 -13.13 -5.81 0.09
C LYS A 4 -11.65 -6.01 0.38
N LEU A 5 -10.84 -5.01 0.04
CA LEU A 5 -9.43 -4.98 0.44
C LEU A 5 -9.32 -5.05 1.96
N ASN A 6 -8.43 -5.90 2.47
CA ASN A 6 -8.23 -6.20 3.88
C ASN A 6 -6.74 -6.13 4.21
N LEU A 7 -6.22 -4.91 4.33
CA LEU A 7 -4.82 -4.67 4.68
C LEU A 7 -4.69 -4.34 6.17
N ASN A 8 -3.67 -4.94 6.77
CA ASN A 8 -3.08 -4.46 8.01
C ASN A 8 -1.68 -3.92 7.70
N LYS A 9 -0.99 -3.40 8.72
CA LYS A 9 0.37 -2.87 8.60
C LYS A 9 1.32 -3.84 7.87
N SER A 10 1.34 -5.11 8.22
CA SER A 10 2.23 -6.11 7.60
C SER A 10 1.87 -6.40 6.13
N LYS A 11 0.59 -6.51 5.78
CA LYS A 11 0.14 -6.73 4.40
C LYS A 11 0.42 -5.52 3.51
N MET A 12 0.18 -4.31 4.01
CA MET A 12 0.53 -3.07 3.33
C MET A 12 2.04 -3.02 3.03
N TYR A 13 2.86 -3.35 4.02
CA TYR A 13 4.31 -3.38 3.85
C TYR A 13 4.77 -4.47 2.86
N ALA A 14 4.12 -5.64 2.84
CA ALA A 14 4.41 -6.67 1.84
C ALA A 14 4.13 -6.18 0.40
N LEU A 15 3.06 -5.41 0.19
CA LEU A 15 2.80 -4.76 -1.11
C LEU A 15 3.90 -3.77 -1.48
N MET A 16 4.37 -2.98 -0.51
CA MET A 16 5.48 -2.05 -0.71
C MET A 16 6.76 -2.80 -1.09
N CYS A 17 7.13 -3.86 -0.36
CA CYS A 17 8.31 -4.68 -0.64
C CYS A 17 8.28 -5.34 -2.02
N ALA A 18 7.10 -5.68 -2.53
CA ALA A 18 6.96 -6.28 -3.85
C ALA A 18 7.29 -5.31 -5.00
N VAL A 19 7.35 -4.00 -4.73
CA VAL A 19 7.60 -2.96 -5.76
C VAL A 19 8.77 -2.03 -5.45
N ASN A 20 9.25 -2.00 -4.20
CA ASN A 20 10.34 -1.16 -3.76
C ASN A 20 11.23 -1.92 -2.75
N THR A 21 12.53 -2.00 -3.03
CA THR A 21 13.52 -2.65 -2.16
C THR A 21 14.06 -1.73 -1.07
N ASP A 22 13.91 -0.42 -1.23
CA ASP A 22 14.55 0.62 -0.41
C ASP A 22 13.60 1.13 0.66
N LEU A 23 13.09 0.20 1.47
CA LEU A 23 12.13 0.48 2.54
C LEU A 23 12.80 0.41 3.91
N PRO A 24 12.43 1.28 4.87
CA PRO A 24 12.87 1.13 6.24
C PRO A 24 12.21 -0.09 6.88
N GLN A 25 12.71 -0.51 8.04
CA GLN A 25 12.11 -1.61 8.81
C GLN A 25 10.65 -1.29 9.17
N LEU A 26 9.77 -2.32 9.11
CA LEU A 26 8.32 -2.20 9.32
C LEU A 26 7.90 -1.38 10.55
N HIS A 27 8.62 -1.50 11.67
CA HIS A 27 8.27 -0.79 12.89
C HIS A 27 8.42 0.73 12.77
N LYS A 28 9.25 1.22 11.84
CA LYS A 28 9.45 2.64 11.52
C LYS A 28 8.42 3.22 10.55
N CYS A 29 7.48 2.40 10.09
CA CYS A 29 6.42 2.85 9.20
C CYS A 29 5.14 3.11 9.99
N ASP A 30 4.41 4.16 9.65
CA ASP A 30 3.13 4.51 10.27
C ASP A 30 1.99 4.08 9.36
N PHE A 31 1.20 3.11 9.82
CA PHE A 31 0.08 2.56 9.07
C PHE A 31 -1.23 3.19 9.53
N SER A 32 -2.11 3.51 8.58
CA SER A 32 -3.47 3.98 8.85
C SER A 32 -4.39 3.63 7.69
N HIS A 33 -5.69 3.62 7.96
CA HIS A 33 -6.70 3.33 6.95
C HIS A 33 -8.01 4.03 7.29
N HIS A 34 -8.78 4.36 6.26
CA HIS A 34 -10.12 4.90 6.40
C HIS A 34 -11.02 4.42 5.26
N SER A 35 -12.15 3.81 5.60
CA SER A 35 -13.14 3.20 4.70
C SER A 35 -12.56 2.15 3.73
N PHE A 36 -12.03 2.60 2.60
CA PHE A 36 -11.48 1.79 1.50
C PHE A 36 -10.08 2.22 1.07
N ARG A 37 -9.51 3.23 1.72
CA ARG A 37 -8.17 3.74 1.45
C ARG A 37 -7.24 3.33 2.57
N TYR A 38 -6.08 2.85 2.18
CA TYR A 38 -5.01 2.43 3.07
C TYR A 38 -3.80 3.30 2.80
N TRP A 39 -3.09 3.68 3.84
CA TRP A 39 -1.84 4.38 3.65
C TRP A 39 -0.79 3.99 4.68
N MET A 40 0.45 4.17 4.27
CA MET A 40 1.62 3.97 5.09
C MET A 40 2.58 5.12 4.84
N SER A 41 3.06 5.75 5.91
CA SER A 41 4.06 6.79 5.84
C SER A 41 5.37 6.34 6.46
N TYR A 42 6.49 6.87 5.99
CA TYR A 42 7.79 6.63 6.60
C TYR A 42 8.80 7.70 6.18
N GLN A 43 9.90 7.82 6.93
CA GLN A 43 11.05 8.60 6.52
C GLN A 43 12.03 7.74 5.72
N HIS A 44 12.37 8.16 4.51
CA HIS A 44 13.27 7.43 3.62
C HIS A 44 14.67 7.31 4.27
N PRO A 45 15.25 6.10 4.35
CA PRO A 45 16.42 5.84 5.19
C PRO A 45 17.71 6.54 4.72
N VAL A 46 17.79 6.90 3.43
CA VAL A 46 18.99 7.52 2.84
C VAL A 46 18.82 9.02 2.68
N THR A 47 17.71 9.45 2.06
CA THR A 47 17.48 10.86 1.73
C THR A 47 16.86 11.64 2.89
N GLY A 48 16.23 10.95 3.83
CA GLY A 48 15.50 11.59 4.93
C GLY A 48 14.14 12.16 4.53
N ASP A 49 13.71 11.98 3.27
CA ASP A 49 12.44 12.47 2.76
C ASP A 49 11.25 11.79 3.43
N TYR A 50 10.14 12.52 3.55
CA TYR A 50 8.90 11.94 4.02
C TYR A 50 8.12 11.33 2.86
N ILE A 51 7.96 10.00 2.91
CA ILE A 51 7.26 9.25 1.87
C ILE A 51 5.88 8.86 2.37
N HIS A 52 4.88 9.16 1.56
CA HIS A 52 3.51 8.73 1.79
C HIS A 52 3.10 7.72 0.72
N VAL A 53 2.68 6.53 1.16
CA VAL A 53 2.24 5.45 0.28
C VAL A 53 0.76 5.23 0.44
N THR A 54 0.02 5.24 -0.66
CA THR A 54 -1.41 4.95 -0.65
C THR A 54 -1.70 3.68 -1.42
N VAL A 55 -2.68 2.90 -0.93
CA VAL A 55 -3.26 1.77 -1.66
C VAL A 55 -4.75 1.99 -1.80
N THR A 56 -5.20 2.02 -3.05
CA THR A 56 -6.59 2.28 -3.43
C THR A 56 -7.12 1.16 -4.33
N PRO A 57 -8.21 0.48 -3.96
CA PRO A 57 -8.87 -0.44 -4.86
C PRO A 57 -9.57 0.34 -5.99
N VAL A 58 -9.40 -0.12 -7.22
CA VAL A 58 -10.11 0.35 -8.40
C VAL A 58 -10.88 -0.81 -9.04
N LEU A 59 -11.74 -0.55 -10.03
CA LEU A 59 -12.54 -1.59 -10.66
C LEU A 59 -11.64 -2.67 -11.29
N GLY A 60 -11.56 -3.84 -10.66
CA GLY A 60 -10.78 -4.99 -11.15
C GLY A 60 -9.30 -5.03 -10.74
N ASP A 61 -8.81 -4.03 -9.99
CA ASP A 61 -7.37 -3.88 -9.71
C ASP A 61 -7.14 -3.13 -8.39
N THR A 62 -5.90 -3.08 -7.91
CA THR A 62 -5.50 -2.27 -6.76
C THR A 62 -4.23 -1.52 -7.07
N ILE A 63 -4.27 -0.20 -6.90
CA ILE A 63 -3.15 0.68 -7.20
C ILE A 63 -2.41 0.98 -5.91
N ILE A 64 -1.09 0.83 -5.93
CA ILE A 64 -0.17 1.39 -4.94
C ILE A 64 0.52 2.61 -5.54
N CYS A 65 0.57 3.71 -4.78
CA CYS A 65 1.24 4.95 -5.18
C CYS A 65 2.18 5.42 -4.06
N PHE A 66 3.44 5.67 -4.39
CA PHE A 66 4.42 6.30 -3.51
C PHE A 66 4.59 7.76 -3.91
N ARG A 67 4.41 8.64 -2.93
CA ARG A 67 4.59 10.08 -3.04
C ARG A 67 5.73 10.53 -2.14
N ASN A 68 6.63 11.34 -2.69
CA ASN A 68 7.54 12.14 -1.89
C ASN A 68 6.79 13.42 -1.48
N GLU A 69 6.44 13.52 -0.19
CA GLU A 69 5.72 14.68 0.33
C GLU A 69 6.61 15.92 0.43
N SER A 70 7.95 15.75 0.53
CA SER A 70 8.89 16.88 0.51
C SER A 70 8.84 17.62 -0.84
N GLU A 71 8.63 16.87 -1.93
CA GLU A 71 8.62 17.39 -3.30
C GLU A 71 7.19 17.56 -3.86
N GLY A 72 6.20 16.94 -3.22
CA GLY A 72 4.81 16.87 -3.71
C GLY A 72 4.64 16.00 -4.97
N THR A 73 5.55 15.06 -5.21
CA THR A 73 5.63 14.27 -6.45
C THR A 73 5.36 12.79 -6.23
N ASP A 74 4.54 12.20 -7.10
CA ASP A 74 4.36 10.75 -7.16
C ASP A 74 5.50 10.16 -7.99
N TYR A 75 6.25 9.20 -7.44
CA TYR A 75 7.46 8.66 -8.09
C TYR A 75 7.39 7.17 -8.40
N LEU A 76 6.46 6.43 -7.79
CA LEU A 76 6.26 5.01 -8.08
C LEU A 76 4.78 4.65 -7.99
N ILE A 77 4.23 4.20 -9.12
CA ILE A 77 2.84 3.73 -9.23
C ILE A 77 2.85 2.33 -9.82
N LYS A 78 2.20 1.38 -9.13
CA LYS A 78 2.09 -0.03 -9.54
C LYS A 78 0.71 -0.58 -9.28
N HIS A 79 0.41 -1.67 -9.97
CA HIS A 79 -0.89 -2.33 -9.99
C HIS A 79 -0.75 -3.75 -9.43
N PHE A 80 -1.74 -4.20 -8.68
CA PHE A 80 -1.82 -5.54 -8.12
C PHE A 80 -3.12 -6.22 -8.53
N SER A 81 -2.97 -7.30 -9.29
CA SER A 81 -4.11 -8.11 -9.71
C SER A 81 -4.90 -8.64 -8.52
N ILE A 82 -6.21 -8.79 -8.71
CA ILE A 82 -7.10 -9.43 -7.73
C ILE A 82 -6.56 -10.81 -7.31
N GLN A 83 -6.04 -11.59 -8.26
CA GLN A 83 -5.48 -12.92 -7.97
C GLN A 83 -4.32 -12.84 -6.97
N TYR A 84 -3.36 -11.93 -7.19
CA TYR A 84 -2.25 -11.73 -6.26
C TYR A 84 -2.77 -11.40 -4.85
N LEU A 85 -3.76 -10.50 -4.76
CA LEU A 85 -4.34 -10.11 -3.47
C LEU A 85 -5.09 -11.26 -2.80
N MET A 86 -5.76 -12.13 -3.56
CA MET A 86 -6.39 -13.35 -3.04
C MET A 86 -5.35 -14.32 -2.49
N ASP A 87 -4.31 -14.61 -3.27
CA ASP A 87 -3.26 -15.58 -2.90
C ASP A 87 -2.53 -15.17 -1.62
N HIS A 88 -2.46 -13.86 -1.34
CA HIS A 88 -1.82 -13.30 -0.15
C HIS A 88 -2.83 -12.95 0.97
N GLY A 89 -4.09 -13.38 0.86
CA GLY A 89 -5.13 -13.15 1.87
C GLY A 89 -5.42 -11.66 2.12
N MET A 90 -5.16 -10.80 1.13
CA MET A 90 -5.37 -9.35 1.17
C MET A 90 -6.79 -8.94 0.75
N LEU A 91 -7.62 -9.90 0.33
CA LEU A 91 -9.04 -9.71 0.11
C LEU A 91 -9.86 -10.45 1.18
N ARG A 92 -11.01 -9.88 1.52
CA ARG A 92 -12.04 -10.50 2.36
C ARG A 92 -13.35 -10.52 1.59
N GLU A 93 -14.00 -11.67 1.55
CA GLU A 93 -15.38 -11.76 1.04
C GLU A 93 -16.33 -10.95 1.91
N VAL A 94 -17.23 -10.22 1.26
CA VAL A 94 -18.33 -9.51 1.89
C VAL A 94 -19.64 -9.97 1.26
N SER A 95 -20.58 -10.38 2.12
CA SER A 95 -21.95 -10.67 1.72
C SER A 95 -22.58 -9.40 1.14
N ALA A 96 -23.27 -9.53 0.01
CA ALA A 96 -24.05 -8.44 -0.58
C ALA A 96 -25.29 -8.14 0.28
#